data_AF-A0A3D9SWQ9-F1
#
_entry.id   AF-A0A3D9SWQ9-F1
#
_cell.length_a   1.000
_cell.length_b   1.000
_cell.length_c   1.000
_cell.angle_alpha   90.00
_cell.angle_beta   90.00
_cell.angle_gamma   90.00
#
_symmetry.space_group_name_H-M   'P 1'
#
loop_
_entity.id
_entity.type
_entity.pdbx_description
1 polymer ?
#
loop_
_entity_poly.entity_id
_entity_poly.type
_entity_poly.pdbx_seq_one_letter_code
_entity_poly.pdbx_strand_id
1 'polypeptide(L)'
;MVALAEASRAGTRSPHGPIRAAEPDTGPPEALRRRCATVIDAELTRLAHRTSLDGEELAVVAGALQRLADSLLLDRVRAAHCEPPLLAALFDLETTC
;
A
#
# COMPACT_ATOMS: atom_id res chain seq x y z
N MET A 1 17.63 33.54 55.43
CA MET A 1 16.31 32.93 55.73
C MET A 1 15.83 32.30 54.44
N VAL A 2 15.95 30.98 54.21
CA VAL A 2 15.11 29.88 54.73
C VAL A 2 13.64 30.13 54.37
N ALA A 3 12.84 29.27 53.73
CA ALA A 3 12.93 27.94 53.12
C ALA A 3 11.53 27.58 52.55
N LEU A 4 11.47 26.68 51.54
CA LEU A 4 10.41 25.68 51.22
C LEU A 4 8.93 26.15 51.03
N ALA A 5 8.03 25.55 50.25
CA ALA A 5 7.88 24.19 49.71
C ALA A 5 6.94 24.15 48.47
N GLU A 6 6.97 23.01 47.80
CA GLU A 6 6.25 22.52 46.63
C GLU A 6 4.70 22.52 46.71
N ALA A 7 4.06 22.49 45.53
CA ALA A 7 2.92 21.58 45.30
C ALA A 7 2.78 21.22 43.81
N SER A 8 3.14 19.98 43.53
CA SER A 8 2.80 19.17 42.36
C SER A 8 1.30 19.20 42.02
N ARG A 9 0.96 19.36 40.74
CA ARG A 9 -0.17 18.62 40.15
C ARG A 9 0.18 18.13 38.74
N ALA A 10 0.36 16.81 38.69
CA ALA A 10 0.34 15.99 37.50
C ALA A 10 -0.92 16.28 36.66
N GLY A 11 -0.70 16.62 35.39
CA GLY A 11 -1.71 16.57 34.34
C GLY A 11 -1.12 15.78 33.19
N THR A 12 -1.31 14.47 33.23
CA THR A 12 -0.96 13.52 32.17
C THR A 12 -1.63 13.95 30.87
N ARG A 13 -0.88 14.62 29.99
CA ARG A 13 -1.28 14.78 28.59
C ARG A 13 -1.17 13.40 27.94
N SER A 14 -2.28 12.66 27.93
CA SER A 14 -2.45 11.51 27.04
C SER A 14 -2.41 12.01 25.59
N PRO A 15 -1.46 11.56 24.76
CA PRO A 15 -1.44 11.84 23.33
C PRO A 15 -2.15 10.71 22.58
N HIS A 16 -3.39 10.41 22.96
CA HIS A 16 -4.22 9.44 22.23
C HIS A 16 -5.59 10.06 21.98
N GLY A 17 -5.62 11.01 21.05
CA GLY A 17 -6.80 11.14 20.22
C GLY A 17 -7.02 9.81 19.48
N PRO A 18 -8.27 9.42 19.19
CA PRO A 18 -8.53 8.20 18.46
C PRO A 18 -7.70 8.23 17.19
N ILE A 19 -6.88 7.20 16.99
CA ILE A 19 -6.28 6.91 15.70
C ILE A 19 -7.48 6.73 14.79
N ARG A 20 -7.85 7.78 14.06
CA ARG A 20 -8.69 7.64 12.88
C ARG A 20 -7.93 6.62 12.04
N ALA A 21 -8.45 5.39 11.98
CA ALA A 21 -8.06 4.46 10.94
C ALA A 21 -8.17 5.29 9.66
N ALA A 22 -7.02 5.55 9.02
CA ALA A 22 -7.03 6.17 7.71
C ALA A 22 -8.00 5.30 6.91
N GLU A 23 -9.08 5.92 6.39
CA GLU A 23 -9.99 5.18 5.53
C GLU A 23 -9.13 4.49 4.47
N PRO A 24 -9.32 3.18 4.24
CA PRO A 24 -8.55 2.49 3.22
C PRO A 24 -8.73 3.29 1.96
N ASP A 25 -7.62 3.81 1.44
CA ASP A 25 -7.58 4.78 0.35
C ASP A 25 -8.25 4.11 -0.86
N THR A 26 -9.56 4.29 -0.98
CA THR A 26 -10.44 3.44 -1.80
C THR A 26 -10.52 3.98 -3.23
N GLY A 27 -9.50 4.74 -3.61
CA GLY A 27 -9.40 5.41 -4.88
C GLY A 27 -8.97 4.46 -6.01
N PRO A 28 -9.12 4.92 -7.27
CA PRO A 28 -8.67 4.20 -8.46
C PRO A 28 -7.21 3.71 -8.41
N PRO A 29 -6.23 4.45 -7.85
CA PRO A 29 -4.86 3.96 -7.73
C PRO A 29 -4.72 2.70 -6.87
N GLU A 30 -5.52 2.56 -5.80
CA GLU A 30 -5.46 1.38 -4.94
C GLU A 30 -6.16 0.18 -5.58
N ALA A 31 -7.25 0.41 -6.31
CA ALA A 31 -7.88 -0.64 -7.12
C ALA A 31 -6.91 -1.18 -8.18
N LEU A 32 -6.20 -0.28 -8.87
CA LEU A 32 -5.14 -0.64 -9.81
C LEU A 32 -4.00 -1.40 -9.13
N ARG A 33 -3.57 -0.96 -7.94
CA ARG A 33 -2.52 -1.65 -7.17
C ARG A 33 -2.94 -3.08 -6.80
N ARG A 34 -4.18 -3.27 -6.32
CA ARG A 34 -4.72 -4.60 -6.03
C ARG A 34 -4.76 -5.47 -7.28
N ARG A 35 -5.21 -4.92 -8.41
CA ARG A 35 -5.23 -5.62 -9.70
C ARG A 35 -3.83 -6.07 -10.12
N CYS A 36 -2.84 -5.19 -10.01
CA CYS A 36 -1.43 -5.53 -10.27
C CYS A 36 -0.95 -6.66 -9.36
N ALA A 37 -1.24 -6.60 -8.06
CA ALA A 37 -0.86 -7.66 -7.11
C ALA A 37 -1.47 -9.02 -7.51
N THR A 38 -2.76 -9.07 -7.85
CA THR A 38 -3.40 -10.31 -8.32
C THR A 38 -2.72 -10.89 -9.56
N VAL A 39 -2.34 -10.05 -10.53
CA VAL A 39 -1.63 -10.49 -11.74
C VAL A 39 -0.23 -11.01 -11.39
N ILE A 40 0.50 -10.29 -10.54
CA ILE A 40 1.84 -10.69 -10.09
C ILE A 40 1.77 -12.03 -9.36
N ASP A 41 0.82 -12.23 -8.45
CA ASP A 41 0.65 -13.48 -7.70
C ASP A 41 0.32 -14.67 -8.63
N ALA A 42 -0.54 -14.45 -9.62
CA ALA A 42 -0.86 -15.47 -10.62
C ALA A 42 0.38 -15.86 -11.44
N GLU A 43 1.19 -14.88 -11.85
CA GLU A 43 2.43 -15.13 -12.59
C GLU A 43 3.52 -15.78 -11.74
N LEU A 44 3.66 -15.38 -10.46
CA LEU A 44 4.58 -16.03 -9.53
C LEU A 44 4.18 -17.48 -9.27
N THR A 45 2.89 -17.73 -9.07
CA THR A 45 2.35 -19.09 -8.98
C THR A 45 2.70 -19.87 -10.24
N ARG A 46 2.43 -19.32 -11.42
CA ARG A 46 2.75 -19.97 -12.71
C ARG A 46 4.25 -20.22 -12.88
N LEU A 47 5.11 -19.31 -12.42
CA LEU A 47 6.56 -19.46 -12.46
C LEU A 47 7.04 -20.56 -11.52
N ALA A 48 6.57 -20.57 -10.27
CA ALA A 48 6.90 -21.58 -9.28
C ALA A 48 6.58 -23.02 -9.76
N HIS A 49 5.55 -23.19 -10.58
CA HIS A 49 5.22 -24.49 -11.18
C HIS A 49 6.12 -24.89 -12.37
N ARG A 50 6.82 -23.93 -12.99
CA ARG A 50 7.62 -24.14 -14.22
C ARG A 50 9.11 -24.11 -13.99
N THR A 51 9.56 -23.60 -12.86
CA THR A 51 10.98 -23.41 -12.54
C THR A 51 11.31 -24.13 -11.23
N SER A 52 12.59 -24.36 -10.99
CA SER A 52 13.10 -24.89 -9.73
C SER A 52 13.46 -23.77 -8.74
N LEU A 53 12.86 -22.59 -8.89
CA LEU A 53 13.19 -21.44 -8.05
C LEU A 53 12.79 -21.73 -6.61
N ASP A 54 13.67 -21.40 -5.67
CA ASP A 54 13.34 -21.48 -4.26
C ASP A 54 12.51 -20.26 -3.80
N GLY A 55 12.10 -20.28 -2.53
CA GLY A 55 11.26 -19.23 -1.96
C GLY A 55 11.95 -17.86 -1.91
N GLU A 56 13.27 -17.81 -1.78
CA GLU A 56 14.03 -16.56 -1.74
C GLU A 56 14.14 -15.96 -3.14
N GLU A 57 14.44 -16.78 -4.14
CA GLU A 57 14.49 -16.36 -5.54
C GLU A 57 13.12 -15.87 -6.03
N LEU A 58 12.04 -16.56 -5.68
CA LEU A 58 10.68 -16.12 -5.99
C LEU A 58 10.34 -14.78 -5.32
N ALA A 59 10.80 -14.55 -4.09
CA ALA A 59 10.60 -13.27 -3.41
C ALA A 59 11.34 -12.11 -4.09
N VAL A 60 12.55 -12.36 -4.62
CA VAL A 60 13.29 -11.38 -5.43
C VAL A 60 12.52 -11.04 -6.70
N VAL A 61 11.99 -12.04 -7.41
CA VAL A 61 11.16 -11.84 -8.60
C VAL A 61 9.89 -11.06 -8.26
N ALA A 62 9.21 -11.41 -7.17
CA ALA A 62 8.02 -10.71 -6.69
C ALA A 62 8.30 -9.21 -6.45
N GLY A 63 9.38 -8.90 -5.73
CA GLY A 63 9.79 -7.52 -5.46
C GLY A 63 10.22 -6.76 -6.72
N ALA A 64 10.81 -7.43 -7.71
CA ALA A 64 11.14 -6.82 -9.00
C ALA A 64 9.88 -6.48 -9.81
N LEU A 65 8.92 -7.42 -9.89
CA LEU A 65 7.67 -7.22 -10.59
C LEU A 65 6.81 -6.12 -9.94
N GLN A 66 6.78 -6.07 -8.61
CA GLN A 66 6.06 -5.01 -7.90
C GLN A 66 6.65 -3.63 -8.20
N ARG A 67 7.98 -3.47 -8.12
CA ARG A 67 8.65 -2.19 -8.48
C ARG A 67 8.43 -1.81 -9.94
N LEU A 68 8.40 -2.78 -10.83
CA LEU A 68 8.09 -2.55 -12.24
C LEU A 68 6.65 -2.06 -12.41
N ALA A 69 5.67 -2.70 -11.77
CA ALA A 69 4.28 -2.26 -11.82
C ALA A 69 4.09 -0.87 -11.21
N ASP A 70 4.74 -0.58 -10.09
CA ASP A 70 4.69 0.71 -9.42
C ASP A 70 5.22 1.82 -10.35
N SER A 71 6.41 1.63 -10.91
CA SER A 71 7.06 2.61 -11.79
C SER A 71 6.40 2.76 -13.16
N LEU A 72 5.85 1.68 -13.72
CA LEU A 72 5.22 1.73 -15.04
C LEU A 72 3.83 2.33 -14.98
N LEU A 73 3.05 1.96 -13.98
CA LEU A 73 1.62 2.26 -13.92
C LEU A 73 1.30 3.23 -12.78
N LEU A 74 1.56 2.86 -11.53
CA LEU A 74 1.03 3.60 -10.38
C LEU A 74 1.61 5.01 -10.27
N ASP A 75 2.91 5.19 -10.48
CA ASP A 75 3.54 6.51 -10.44
C ASP A 75 3.04 7.40 -11.58
N ARG A 76 2.84 6.83 -12.77
CA ARG A 76 2.29 7.57 -13.92
C ARG A 76 0.84 7.95 -13.71
N VAL A 77 0.01 7.05 -13.18
CA VAL A 77 -1.40 7.31 -12.90
C VAL A 77 -1.55 8.41 -11.84
N ARG A 78 -0.72 8.38 -10.79
CA ARG A 78 -0.68 9.44 -9.78
C ARG A 78 -0.24 10.78 -10.37
N ALA A 79 0.75 10.79 -11.26
CA ALA A 79 1.29 12.02 -11.84
C ALA A 79 0.41 12.60 -12.96
N ALA A 80 -0.24 11.76 -13.77
CA ALA A 80 -0.99 12.18 -14.95
C ALA A 80 -2.42 12.62 -14.64
N HIS A 81 -2.88 12.51 -13.38
CA HIS A 81 -4.27 12.76 -12.98
C HIS A 81 -5.29 12.11 -13.93
N CYS A 82 -5.01 10.86 -14.33
CA CYS A 82 -5.86 10.15 -15.27
C CYS A 82 -7.30 10.06 -14.74
N GLU A 83 -8.26 10.32 -15.62
CA GLU A 83 -9.68 10.27 -15.27
C GLU A 83 -10.06 8.88 -14.75
N PRO A 84 -10.69 8.78 -13.56
CA PRO A 84 -11.04 7.49 -12.93
C PRO A 84 -11.77 6.49 -13.83
N PRO A 85 -12.76 6.89 -14.66
CA PRO A 85 -13.47 5.94 -15.54
C PRO A 85 -12.57 5.33 -16.62
N LEU A 86 -11.61 6.10 -17.14
CA LEU A 86 -10.67 5.60 -18.15
C LEU A 86 -9.75 4.54 -17.53
N LEU A 87 -9.26 4.77 -16.31
CA LEU A 87 -8.44 3.79 -15.60
C LEU A 87 -9.23 2.50 -15.31
N ALA A 88 -10.49 2.65 -14.91
CA ALA A 88 -11.35 1.50 -14.64
C ALA A 88 -11.55 0.65 -15.90
N ALA A 89 -11.79 1.27 -17.06
CA ALA A 89 -11.94 0.57 -18.34
C ALA A 89 -10.63 -0.03 -18.87
N LEU A 90 -9.49 0.65 -18.71
CA LEU A 90 -8.19 0.15 -19.20
C LEU A 90 -7.65 -1.06 -18.41
N PHE A 91 -7.98 -1.13 -17.13
CA PHE A 91 -7.44 -2.14 -16.22
C PHE A 91 -8.52 -3.08 -15.65
N ASP A 92 -9.73 -3.04 -16.21
CA ASP A 92 -10.90 -3.84 -15.81
C ASP A 92 -11.24 -3.75 -14.30
N LEU A 93 -11.08 -2.57 -13.70
CA LEU A 93 -11.20 -2.39 -12.24
C LEU A 93 -12.64 -2.50 -11.72
N GLU A 94 -13.64 -2.43 -12.61
CA GLU A 94 -15.07 -2.54 -12.28
C GLU A 94 -15.47 -3.96 -11.82
N THR A 95 -14.67 -4.97 -12.15
CA THR A 95 -14.93 -6.38 -11.79
C THR A 95 -14.32 -6.79 -10.44
N THR A 96 -13.60 -5.88 -9.78
CA THR A 96 -12.85 -6.15 -8.53
C THR A 96 -13.61 -5.76 -7.24
N CYS A 97 -14.92 -5.57 -7.32
CA CYS A 97 -15.79 -5.31 -6.16
C CYS A 97 -16.16 -6.60 -5.41
#